data_AF-A0AAP0F6T4-F1
#
_entry.id   AF-A0AAP0F6T4-F1
#
_cell.length_a   1.000
_cell.length_b   1.000
_cell.length_c   1.000
_cell.angle_alpha   90.00
_cell.angle_beta   90.00
_cell.angle_gamma   90.00
#
_symmetry.space_group_name_H-M   'P 1'
#
loop_
_entity.id
_entity.type
_entity.pdbx_description
1 polymer ?
#
loop_
_entity_poly.entity_id
_entity_poly.type
_entity_poly.pdbx_seq_one_letter_code
_entity_poly.pdbx_strand_id
1 'polypeptide(L)'
;MQDQTKDITATPAIFDGVLYFPSWNGNVYAVRARDGSLVWEKNLSELTGLNSTGLIPNTNSTVARATPTIAGDLLIVGIYGPAVVIAMERANGKLFWLAKVDDHPLALITMSGTAYNG
;
A
#
# COMPACT_ATOMS: atom_id res chain seq x y z
N MET A 1 -1.98 8.70 -24.26
CA MET A 1 -1.28 8.78 -22.97
C MET A 1 -2.12 7.98 -21.99
N GLN A 2 -1.60 6.88 -21.45
CA GLN A 2 -2.34 6.09 -20.46
C GLN A 2 -2.36 6.89 -19.15
N ASP A 3 -3.55 7.39 -18.80
CA ASP A 3 -3.82 8.05 -17.53
C ASP A 3 -3.49 7.06 -16.41
N GLN A 4 -2.46 7.34 -15.62
CA GLN A 4 -2.27 6.62 -14.36
C GLN A 4 -3.36 7.11 -13.42
N THR A 5 -4.44 6.35 -13.34
CA THR A 5 -5.58 6.67 -12.48
C THR A 5 -5.08 6.88 -11.05
N LYS A 6 -5.26 8.08 -10.52
CA LYS A 6 -4.87 8.42 -9.13
C LYS A 6 -5.95 8.05 -8.13
N ASP A 7 -6.81 7.10 -8.49
CA ASP A 7 -7.94 6.70 -7.67
C ASP A 7 -7.47 6.31 -6.27
N ILE A 8 -8.30 6.61 -5.29
CA ILE A 8 -8.11 6.21 -3.89
C ILE A 8 -9.37 5.45 -3.51
N THR A 9 -9.27 4.13 -3.45
CA THR A 9 -10.42 3.25 -3.17
C THR A 9 -10.35 2.61 -1.79
N ALA A 10 -9.22 2.75 -1.10
CA ALA A 10 -9.04 2.25 0.25
C ALA A 10 -9.51 3.29 1.27
N THR A 11 -10.10 2.84 2.39
CA THR A 11 -10.23 3.69 3.57
C THR A 11 -8.83 4.00 4.12
N PRO A 12 -8.48 5.27 4.41
CA PRO A 12 -7.20 5.60 5.01
C PRO A 12 -7.10 5.10 6.45
N ALA A 13 -5.88 4.78 6.89
CA ALA A 13 -5.57 4.60 8.30
C ALA A 13 -5.04 5.92 8.88
N ILE A 14 -5.34 6.22 10.15
CA ILE A 14 -4.85 7.43 10.80
C ILE A 14 -4.21 7.09 12.14
N PHE A 15 -3.05 7.68 12.41
CA PHE A 15 -2.38 7.58 13.71
C PHE A 15 -1.56 8.83 13.96
N ASP A 16 -1.63 9.36 15.19
CA ASP A 16 -0.86 10.54 15.63
C ASP A 16 -0.89 11.71 14.63
N GLY A 17 -2.08 11.99 14.10
CA GLY A 17 -2.29 13.09 13.15
C GLY A 17 -1.68 12.87 11.76
N VAL A 18 -1.34 11.65 11.37
CA VAL A 18 -0.88 11.29 10.01
C VAL A 18 -1.86 10.28 9.41
N LEU A 19 -2.36 10.57 8.20
CA LEU A 19 -3.17 9.67 7.38
C LEU A 19 -2.26 8.87 6.45
N TYR A 20 -2.57 7.60 6.29
CA TYR A 20 -1.88 6.66 5.43
C TYR A 20 -2.86 6.02 4.46
N PHE A 21 -2.58 6.04 3.15
CA PHE A 21 -3.44 5.42 2.14
C PHE A 21 -2.68 5.04 0.87
N PRO A 22 -3.05 3.94 0.20
CA PRO A 22 -2.58 3.62 -1.13
C PRO A 22 -3.40 4.36 -2.21
N SER A 23 -2.77 4.57 -3.38
CA SER A 23 -3.41 5.06 -4.58
C SER A 23 -3.12 4.12 -5.77
N TRP A 24 -4.03 4.13 -6.74
CA TRP A 24 -3.92 3.37 -7.99
C TRP A 24 -2.77 3.81 -8.90
N ASN A 25 -2.12 4.94 -8.60
CA ASN A 25 -0.86 5.32 -9.24
C ASN A 25 0.35 4.47 -8.79
N GLY A 26 0.14 3.50 -7.91
CA GLY A 26 1.18 2.60 -7.40
C GLY A 26 1.94 3.14 -6.21
N ASN A 27 1.51 4.25 -5.62
CA ASN A 27 2.13 4.83 -4.44
C ASN A 27 1.30 4.60 -3.16
N VAL A 28 2.01 4.53 -2.04
CA VAL A 28 1.43 4.72 -0.69
C VAL A 28 1.85 6.09 -0.18
N TYR A 29 0.91 6.79 0.42
CA TYR A 29 1.07 8.15 0.91
C TYR A 29 0.95 8.21 2.42
N ALA A 30 1.74 9.09 3.02
CA ALA A 30 1.51 9.62 4.35
C ALA A 30 1.35 11.14 4.29
N VAL A 31 0.26 11.65 4.84
CA VAL A 31 -0.05 13.09 4.86
C VAL A 31 -0.49 13.53 6.25
N ARG A 32 -0.20 14.76 6.63
CA ARG A 32 -0.69 15.34 7.89
C ARG A 32 -2.20 15.51 7.86
N ALA A 33 -2.89 15.05 8.90
CA ALA A 33 -4.34 15.17 9.05
C ALA A 33 -4.83 16.61 9.14
N ARG A 34 -3.99 17.48 9.71
CA ARG A 34 -4.37 18.86 10.01
C ARG A 34 -4.44 19.74 8.76
N ASP A 35 -3.53 19.54 7.82
CA ASP A 35 -3.33 20.46 6.69
C ASP A 35 -3.09 19.76 5.34
N GLY A 36 -3.04 18.42 5.31
CA GLY A 36 -2.80 17.65 4.09
C GLY A 36 -1.36 17.68 3.59
N SER A 37 -0.41 18.28 4.33
CA SER A 37 0.99 18.32 3.90
C SER A 37 1.58 16.91 3.79
N LEU A 38 2.35 16.68 2.73
CA LEU A 38 3.00 15.40 2.47
C LEU A 38 4.09 15.13 3.53
N VAL A 39 4.01 13.98 4.18
CA VAL A 39 5.05 13.48 5.08
C VAL A 39 6.03 12.61 4.29
N TRP A 40 5.51 11.64 3.55
CA TRP A 40 6.27 10.83 2.60
C TRP A 40 5.34 10.21 1.54
N GLU A 41 5.92 9.86 0.40
CA GLU A 41 5.31 8.98 -0.60
C GLU A 41 6.29 7.85 -0.96
N LYS A 42 5.75 6.67 -1.28
CA LYS A 42 6.55 5.50 -1.67
C LYS A 42 5.92 4.79 -2.84
N ASN A 43 6.71 4.64 -3.91
CA ASN A 43 6.34 3.79 -5.03
C ASN A 43 6.50 2.32 -4.66
N LEU A 44 5.43 1.55 -4.80
CA LEU A 44 5.42 0.14 -4.40
C LEU A 44 6.35 -0.72 -5.25
N SER A 45 6.45 -0.45 -6.55
CA SER A 45 7.36 -1.20 -7.43
C SER A 45 8.82 -0.95 -7.07
N GLU A 46 9.21 0.31 -6.85
CA GLU A 46 10.57 0.65 -6.41
C GLU A 46 10.89 0.11 -5.01
N LEU A 47 9.92 0.19 -4.10
CA LEU A 47 10.08 -0.25 -2.72
C LEU A 47 10.26 -1.77 -2.61
N THR A 48 9.56 -2.54 -3.44
CA THR A 48 9.46 -4.00 -3.31
C THR A 48 10.19 -4.78 -4.40
N GLY A 49 10.55 -4.14 -5.51
CA GLY A 49 11.05 -4.79 -6.72
C GLY A 49 9.98 -5.59 -7.48
N LEU A 50 8.71 -5.49 -7.09
CA LEU A 50 7.61 -6.22 -7.74
C LEU A 50 7.09 -5.47 -8.96
N ASN A 51 6.73 -6.24 -9.99
CA ASN A 51 6.10 -5.74 -11.21
C ASN A 51 4.59 -5.97 -11.18
N SER A 52 3.86 -5.18 -11.96
CA SER A 52 2.45 -5.47 -12.24
C SER A 52 2.31 -6.87 -12.82
N THR A 53 1.29 -7.60 -12.36
CA THR A 53 0.96 -8.94 -12.86
C THR A 53 0.14 -8.91 -14.15
N GLY A 54 -0.32 -7.73 -14.59
CA GLY A 54 -1.21 -7.60 -15.75
C GLY A 54 -2.63 -8.13 -15.52
N LEU A 55 -2.94 -8.61 -14.32
CA LEU A 55 -4.27 -9.13 -13.97
C LEU A 55 -5.33 -8.04 -13.87
N ILE A 56 -4.91 -6.82 -13.57
CA ILE A 56 -5.82 -5.70 -13.39
C ILE A 56 -5.81 -4.87 -14.67
N PRO A 57 -6.94 -4.82 -15.40
CA PRO A 57 -7.03 -4.07 -16.65
C PRO A 57 -6.57 -2.63 -16.46
N ASN A 58 -5.81 -2.13 -17.44
CA ASN A 58 -5.30 -0.75 -17.45
C ASN A 58 -4.38 -0.39 -16.26
N THR A 59 -3.81 -1.37 -15.55
CA THR A 59 -2.90 -1.14 -14.42
C THR A 59 -1.52 -1.71 -14.70
N ASN A 60 -0.56 -0.84 -15.01
CA ASN A 60 0.81 -1.23 -15.35
C ASN A 60 1.80 -1.10 -14.18
N SER A 61 1.31 -0.74 -12.99
CA SER A 61 2.11 -0.55 -11.76
C SER A 61 1.73 -1.57 -10.69
N THR A 62 2.63 -1.84 -9.75
CA THR A 62 2.28 -2.54 -8.51
C THR A 62 1.42 -1.61 -7.67
N VAL A 63 0.21 -2.04 -7.33
CA VAL A 63 -0.77 -1.23 -6.59
C VAL A 63 -1.22 -1.94 -5.31
N ALA A 64 -1.77 -1.17 -4.38
CA ALA A 64 -2.46 -1.69 -3.22
C ALA A 64 -3.88 -1.14 -3.19
N ARG A 65 -4.84 -1.98 -2.78
CA ARG A 65 -6.26 -1.60 -2.66
C ARG A 65 -6.81 -1.79 -1.25
N ALA A 66 -6.13 -2.58 -0.43
CA ALA A 66 -6.53 -2.85 0.95
C ALA A 66 -6.30 -1.61 1.84
N THR A 67 -7.16 -1.44 2.84
CA THR A 67 -6.94 -0.44 3.90
C THR A 67 -5.67 -0.80 4.67
N PRO A 68 -4.74 0.16 4.82
CA PRO A 68 -3.54 -0.08 5.61
C PRO A 68 -3.89 -0.42 7.06
N THR A 69 -3.14 -1.34 7.66
CA THR A 69 -3.25 -1.68 9.08
C THR A 69 -2.10 -1.06 9.85
N ILE A 70 -2.38 -0.50 11.03
CA ILE A 70 -1.34 0.05 11.91
C ILE A 70 -1.07 -0.95 13.02
N ALA A 71 0.20 -1.31 13.19
CA ALA A 71 0.68 -2.21 14.24
C ALA A 71 1.98 -1.63 14.83
N GLY A 72 1.87 -0.96 15.98
CA GLY A 72 3.01 -0.24 16.58
C GLY A 72 3.60 0.79 15.60
N ASP A 73 4.87 0.63 15.26
CA ASP A 73 5.59 1.50 14.32
C ASP A 73 5.43 1.12 12.84
N LEU A 74 4.68 0.06 12.57
CA LEU A 74 4.50 -0.48 11.23
C LEU A 74 3.16 -0.08 10.61
N LEU A 75 3.22 0.21 9.31
CA LEU A 75 2.10 0.29 8.40
C LEU A 75 2.12 -0.97 7.53
N ILE A 76 1.09 -1.80 7.64
CA ILE A 76 0.96 -3.04 6.89
C ILE A 76 0.00 -2.84 5.72
N VAL A 77 0.41 -3.23 4.52
CA VAL A 77 -0.34 -3.02 3.28
C VAL A 77 -0.35 -4.31 2.47
N GLY A 78 -1.53 -4.70 1.97
CA GLY A 78 -1.68 -5.80 1.00
C GLY A 78 -1.50 -5.29 -0.43
N ILE A 79 -0.64 -5.95 -1.19
CA ILE A 79 -0.45 -5.69 -2.61
C ILE A 79 -1.56 -6.37 -3.41
N TYR A 80 -2.15 -5.60 -4.32
CA TYR A 80 -3.21 -6.05 -5.22
C TYR A 80 -2.59 -6.38 -6.59
N GLY A 81 -2.10 -7.61 -6.72
CA GLY A 81 -1.32 -8.05 -7.87
C GLY A 81 -0.64 -9.38 -7.56
N PRO A 82 0.65 -9.44 -7.22
CA PRO A 82 1.15 -10.60 -6.50
C PRO A 82 0.54 -10.61 -5.10
N ALA A 83 0.15 -11.79 -4.59
CA ALA A 83 -0.33 -11.97 -3.23
C ALA A 83 0.82 -11.77 -2.23
N VAL A 84 1.14 -10.51 -1.96
CA VAL A 84 2.23 -10.07 -1.09
C VAL A 84 1.68 -9.10 -0.06
N VAL A 85 2.03 -9.31 1.20
CA VAL A 85 1.85 -8.33 2.27
C VAL A 85 3.19 -7.66 2.52
N ILE A 86 3.18 -6.35 2.71
CA ILE A 86 4.36 -5.59 3.11
C ILE A 86 4.13 -4.92 4.45
N ALA A 87 5.20 -4.74 5.22
CA ALA A 87 5.23 -3.79 6.33
C ALA A 87 6.25 -2.70 6.04
N MET A 88 5.87 -1.47 6.34
CA MET A 88 6.71 -0.28 6.20
C MET A 88 6.77 0.46 7.54
N GLU A 89 7.89 1.10 7.83
CA GLU A 89 7.99 2.03 8.96
C GLU A 89 7.06 3.23 8.73
N ARG A 90 6.15 3.50 9.68
CA ARG A 90 5.20 4.63 9.59
C ARG A 90 5.88 5.99 9.47
N ALA A 91 7.06 6.14 10.07
CA ALA A 91 7.77 7.40 10.17
C ALA A 91 8.33 7.89 8.81
N ASN A 92 8.74 6.96 7.94
CA ASN A 92 9.49 7.30 6.73
C ASN A 92 9.11 6.46 5.49
N GLY A 93 8.21 5.49 5.63
CA GLY A 93 7.77 4.60 4.56
C GLY A 93 8.83 3.59 4.09
N LYS A 94 9.91 3.38 4.86
CA LYS A 94 10.94 2.39 4.52
C LYS A 94 10.36 0.99 4.67
N LEU A 95 10.64 0.11 3.71
CA LEU A 95 10.27 -1.30 3.79
C LEU A 95 10.96 -1.94 4.99
N PHE A 96 10.17 -2.59 5.82
CA PHE A 96 10.64 -3.35 6.98
C PHE A 96 10.69 -4.85 6.66
N TRP A 97 9.59 -5.40 6.12
CA TRP A 97 9.56 -6.74 5.53
C TRP A 97 8.54 -6.83 4.39
N LEU A 98 8.68 -7.87 3.57
CA LEU A 98 7.66 -8.33 2.62
C LEU A 98 7.47 -9.84 2.76
N ALA A 99 6.24 -10.30 2.59
CA ALA A 99 5.88 -11.71 2.68
C ALA A 99 4.97 -12.06 1.50
N LYS A 100 5.44 -12.97 0.63
CA LYS A 100 4.60 -13.59 -0.39
C LYS A 100 3.76 -14.67 0.26
N VAL A 101 2.44 -14.49 0.22
CA VAL A 101 1.49 -15.36 0.92
C VAL A 101 0.90 -16.44 0.02
N ASP A 102 1.03 -16.29 -1.30
CA ASP A 102 0.65 -17.30 -2.29
C ASP A 102 1.52 -17.17 -3.56
N ASP A 103 1.93 -18.30 -4.13
CA ASP A 103 2.73 -18.39 -5.35
C ASP A 103 1.90 -18.42 -6.64
N HIS A 104 0.60 -18.68 -6.54
CA HIS A 104 -0.28 -18.78 -7.69
C HIS A 104 -0.35 -17.45 -8.44
N PRO A 105 -0.16 -17.44 -9.78
CA PRO A 105 -0.04 -16.22 -10.56
C PRO A 105 -1.32 -15.36 -10.58
N LEU A 106 -2.46 -15.90 -10.16
CA LEU A 106 -3.76 -15.22 -10.09
C LEU A 106 -4.19 -14.87 -8.66
N ALA A 107 -3.38 -15.15 -7.64
CA ALA A 107 -3.75 -14.90 -6.25
C ALA A 107 -3.72 -13.39 -5.96
N LEU A 108 -4.81 -12.87 -5.36
CA LEU A 108 -4.98 -11.45 -5.05
C LEU A 108 -5.35 -11.27 -3.58
N ILE A 109 -4.82 -10.23 -2.94
CA ILE A 109 -5.26 -9.78 -1.62
C ILE A 109 -6.34 -8.72 -1.80
N THR A 110 -7.58 -9.08 -1.48
CA THR A 110 -8.76 -8.21 -1.68
C THR A 110 -9.31 -7.65 -0.37
N MET A 111 -8.94 -8.23 0.76
CA MET A 111 -9.42 -7.83 2.09
C MET A 111 -8.39 -7.00 2.84
N SER A 112 -8.90 -6.08 3.67
CA SER A 112 -8.10 -5.30 4.59
C SER A 112 -7.73 -6.11 5.82
N GLY A 113 -6.51 -5.92 6.32
CA GLY A 113 -6.08 -6.48 7.60
C GLY A 113 -6.66 -5.73 8.78
N THR A 114 -6.59 -6.36 9.96
CA THR A 114 -6.82 -5.73 11.26
C THR A 114 -5.69 -6.16 12.19
N ALA A 115 -5.27 -5.29 13.10
CA ALA A 115 -4.31 -5.62 14.16
C ALA A 115 -5.02 -5.69 15.52
N TYR A 116 -4.60 -6.62 16.36
CA TYR A 116 -5.04 -6.76 17.76
C TYR A 116 -3.82 -7.09 18.61
N ASN A 117 -3.62 -6.34 19.70
CA ASN A 117 -2.47 -6.42 20.62
C ASN A 117 -1.10 -6.38 19.91
N GLY A 118 -0.74 -5.20 19.40
CA GLY A 118 0.64 -4.91 18.99
C GLY A 118 1.60 -4.82 20.17
#